data_AF-A0A127VKK3-F1
#
_entry.id   AF-A0A127VKK3-F1
#
_cell.length_a   1.000
_cell.length_b   1.000
_cell.length_c   1.000
_cell.angle_alpha   90.00
_cell.angle_beta   90.00
_cell.angle_gamma   90.00
#
_symmetry.space_group_name_H-M   'P 1'
#
loop_
_entity.id
_entity.type
_entity.pdbx_description
1 polymer ?
#
loop_
_entity_poly.entity_id
_entity_poly.type
_entity_poly.pdbx_seq_one_letter_code
_entity_poly.pdbx_strand_id
1 'polypeptide(L)'
;MINKGKIIFINGHWQNNWIGRVAGADSAGKTYWNGGDFNSFARAAQHFFGLNERIDEGSVCLDGSSMVVLDEVLGGRAERAYEEYSTYEWAGTMYKKISDKFGYGLSETSFLRNKIETGARNAKKLATLTHGMDKTRHSFYIVGHSEGCAYAAGLAKLLLEKGWKVTFIIYLSSFDSGNFDSPQGVRAYQLGYTGKASGDWATNNNPVHGGVERIAIAYKDFGGLVNDLFTMHGDTKGSDVWNALADLRTLMIKTGRDYGYSWQSQIPQSTPNHTVFAWYNGTKLDYKQYMAEENSKINQFNYKSQHKY
;
A
#
# COMPACT_ATOMS: atom_id res chain seq x y z
N MET A 1 -25.05 -6.94 -8.29
CA MET A 1 -23.96 -7.29 -9.22
C MET A 1 -22.77 -7.73 -8.39
N ILE A 2 -22.18 -8.89 -8.66
CA ILE A 2 -20.89 -9.27 -8.06
C ILE A 2 -19.83 -8.41 -8.76
N ASN A 3 -19.04 -7.65 -8.00
CA ASN A 3 -17.91 -6.93 -8.58
C ASN A 3 -16.98 -7.96 -9.23
N LYS A 4 -16.62 -7.74 -10.50
CA LYS A 4 -15.62 -8.55 -11.17
C LYS A 4 -14.34 -7.77 -11.37
N GLY A 5 -13.18 -8.36 -11.08
CA GLY A 5 -11.92 -7.65 -11.21
C GLY A 5 -10.67 -8.44 -10.89
N LYS A 6 -9.55 -7.74 -11.02
CA LYS A 6 -8.22 -8.26 -10.70
C LYS A 6 -7.58 -7.36 -9.65
N ILE A 7 -7.06 -7.96 -8.60
CA ILE A 7 -6.27 -7.29 -7.57
C ILE A 7 -4.79 -7.36 -7.96
N ILE A 8 -4.13 -6.20 -8.00
CA ILE A 8 -2.70 -6.07 -8.25
C ILE A 8 -2.02 -5.69 -6.94
N PHE A 9 -1.18 -6.58 -6.43
CA PHE A 9 -0.36 -6.36 -5.23
C PHE A 9 1.05 -5.96 -5.65
N ILE A 10 1.54 -4.81 -5.19
CA ILE A 10 2.82 -4.25 -5.62
C ILE A 10 3.72 -4.07 -4.42
N ASN A 11 4.80 -4.85 -4.36
CA ASN A 11 5.78 -4.77 -3.27
C ASN A 11 6.83 -3.69 -3.53
N GLY A 12 7.46 -3.19 -2.46
CA GLY A 12 8.67 -2.35 -2.50
C GLY A 12 9.93 -3.06 -1.98
N HIS A 13 10.07 -4.37 -2.19
CA HIS A 13 11.17 -5.21 -1.72
C HIS A 13 12.60 -4.80 -2.17
N TRP A 14 13.52 -4.64 -1.22
CA TRP A 14 14.93 -4.36 -1.48
C TRP A 14 15.86 -5.56 -1.20
N GLN A 15 16.92 -5.70 -1.99
CA GLN A 15 18.02 -6.64 -1.72
C GLN A 15 18.92 -6.16 -0.56
N ASN A 16 19.02 -7.01 0.46
CA ASN A 16 20.13 -7.24 1.42
C ASN A 16 20.83 -6.10 2.18
N ASN A 17 20.23 -4.92 2.39
CA ASN A 17 20.66 -4.04 3.49
C ASN A 17 19.54 -3.74 4.49
N TRP A 18 19.84 -2.92 5.51
CA TRP A 18 19.08 -2.83 6.76
C TRP A 18 17.57 -2.52 6.62
N ILE A 19 17.15 -1.74 5.61
CA ILE A 19 15.72 -1.54 5.25
C ILE A 19 15.03 -2.86 4.85
N GLY A 20 15.72 -3.77 4.13
CA GLY A 20 15.20 -5.07 3.71
C GLY A 20 15.04 -6.05 4.88
N ARG A 21 15.95 -5.98 5.87
CA ARG A 21 15.85 -6.72 7.14
C ARG A 21 14.72 -6.22 8.04
N VAL A 22 14.44 -4.91 8.00
CA VAL A 22 13.33 -4.25 8.74
C VAL A 22 11.97 -4.42 8.05
N ALA A 23 11.93 -4.48 6.72
CA ALA A 23 10.70 -4.74 5.95
C ALA A 23 10.26 -6.22 5.99
N GLY A 24 11.00 -7.09 6.70
CA GLY A 24 10.74 -8.55 6.79
C GLY A 24 10.65 -9.20 5.42
N ALA A 25 11.48 -8.76 4.47
CA ALA A 25 11.31 -9.06 3.06
C ALA A 25 12.55 -9.79 2.55
N ASP A 26 12.55 -11.11 2.71
CA ASP A 26 13.55 -12.00 2.13
C ASP A 26 13.13 -12.48 0.72
N SER A 27 12.00 -11.99 0.19
CA SER A 27 11.47 -12.40 -1.11
C SER A 27 10.42 -11.42 -1.67
N ALA A 28 10.41 -11.26 -2.99
CA ALA A 28 9.40 -10.50 -3.75
C ALA A 28 8.20 -11.38 -4.14
N GLY A 29 7.13 -10.78 -4.68
CA GLY A 29 5.98 -11.53 -5.17
C GLY A 29 5.09 -12.08 -4.05
N LYS A 30 4.53 -13.28 -4.20
CA LYS A 30 3.56 -13.84 -3.23
C LYS A 30 4.14 -13.96 -1.82
N THR A 31 5.39 -14.38 -1.70
CA THR A 31 6.04 -14.62 -0.41
C THR A 31 6.31 -13.35 0.40
N TYR A 32 6.23 -12.17 -0.25
CA TYR A 32 6.33 -10.87 0.40
C TYR A 32 5.20 -10.62 1.40
N TRP A 33 3.98 -11.04 1.03
CA TRP A 33 2.74 -10.69 1.71
C TRP A 33 2.43 -11.69 2.81
N ASN A 34 2.03 -11.18 3.97
CA ASN A 34 1.59 -11.96 5.13
C ASN A 34 2.53 -13.12 5.51
N GLY A 35 3.84 -12.84 5.52
CA GLY A 35 4.87 -13.82 5.90
C GLY A 35 4.92 -15.06 5.01
N GLY A 36 4.44 -14.98 3.77
CA GLY A 36 4.37 -16.11 2.84
C GLY A 36 2.95 -16.64 2.61
N ASP A 37 2.00 -16.37 3.51
CA ASP A 37 0.60 -16.78 3.32
C ASP A 37 -0.17 -15.75 2.48
N PHE A 38 0.24 -15.63 1.22
CA PHE A 38 -0.40 -14.76 0.23
C PHE A 38 -1.88 -15.07 0.05
N ASN A 39 -2.26 -16.34 0.10
CA ASN A 39 -3.64 -16.72 -0.19
C ASN A 39 -4.61 -16.17 0.86
N SER A 40 -4.24 -16.18 2.14
CA SER A 40 -5.06 -15.55 3.18
C SER A 40 -5.09 -14.03 3.05
N PHE A 41 -3.95 -13.42 2.73
CA PHE A 41 -3.89 -11.97 2.48
C PHE A 41 -4.78 -11.55 1.30
N ALA A 42 -4.69 -12.26 0.19
CA ALA A 42 -5.46 -11.98 -1.02
C ALA A 42 -6.96 -12.27 -0.83
N ARG A 43 -7.34 -13.28 -0.05
CA ARG A 43 -8.75 -13.51 0.35
C ARG A 43 -9.31 -12.36 1.18
N ALA A 44 -8.53 -11.85 2.15
CA ALA A 44 -8.95 -10.70 2.95
C ALA A 44 -9.11 -9.44 2.08
N ALA A 45 -8.21 -9.24 1.11
CA ALA A 45 -8.33 -8.17 0.11
C ALA A 45 -9.60 -8.33 -0.75
N GLN A 46 -9.89 -9.53 -1.24
CA GLN A 46 -11.11 -9.80 -2.01
C GLN A 46 -12.36 -9.48 -1.22
N HIS A 47 -12.43 -9.92 0.05
CA HIS A 47 -13.54 -9.59 0.93
C HIS A 47 -13.68 -8.07 1.11
N PHE A 48 -12.57 -7.36 1.34
CA PHE A 48 -12.58 -5.90 1.45
C PHE A 48 -13.14 -5.21 0.19
N PHE A 49 -12.76 -5.68 -1.00
CA PHE A 49 -13.22 -5.12 -2.28
C PHE A 49 -14.58 -5.66 -2.77
N GLY A 50 -15.16 -6.64 -2.09
CA GLY A 50 -16.40 -7.31 -2.50
C GLY A 50 -16.24 -8.17 -3.76
N LEU A 51 -15.07 -8.79 -3.90
CA LEU A 51 -14.66 -9.68 -4.99
C LEU A 51 -14.77 -11.16 -4.56
N ASN A 52 -14.90 -12.07 -5.53
CA ASN A 52 -15.07 -13.51 -5.27
C ASN A 52 -14.43 -14.39 -6.36
N GLU A 53 -13.46 -13.87 -7.09
CA GLU A 53 -12.67 -14.61 -8.06
C GLU A 53 -11.80 -15.67 -7.37
N ARG A 54 -11.35 -16.68 -8.11
CA ARG A 54 -10.29 -17.54 -7.60
C ARG A 54 -8.99 -16.72 -7.47
N ILE A 55 -8.21 -16.96 -6.41
CA ILE A 55 -7.00 -16.17 -6.11
C ILE A 55 -5.95 -16.27 -7.23
N ASP A 56 -5.81 -17.44 -7.85
CA ASP A 56 -4.88 -17.69 -8.96
C ASP A 56 -5.20 -16.89 -10.24
N GLU A 57 -6.49 -16.59 -10.45
CA GLU A 57 -6.96 -15.86 -11.63
C GLU A 57 -7.18 -14.36 -11.34
N GLY A 58 -7.64 -14.04 -10.14
CA GLY A 58 -8.08 -12.72 -9.72
C GLY A 58 -7.03 -11.91 -8.96
N SER A 59 -5.84 -12.45 -8.70
CA SER A 59 -4.77 -11.74 -7.99
C SER A 59 -3.40 -11.91 -8.66
N VAL A 60 -2.68 -10.80 -8.82
CA VAL A 60 -1.31 -10.78 -9.35
C VAL A 60 -0.39 -10.02 -8.42
N CYS A 61 0.83 -10.52 -8.22
CA CYS A 61 1.88 -9.80 -7.51
C CYS A 61 2.88 -9.23 -8.51
N LEU A 62 3.17 -7.94 -8.38
CA LEU A 62 4.18 -7.23 -9.15
C LEU A 62 5.29 -6.74 -8.23
N ASP A 63 6.49 -6.73 -8.78
CA ASP A 63 7.65 -6.16 -8.13
C ASP A 63 7.83 -4.70 -8.57
N GLY A 64 7.60 -3.77 -7.62
CA GLY A 64 7.68 -2.33 -7.81
C GLY A 64 9.00 -1.72 -7.31
N SER A 65 9.94 -2.52 -6.85
CA SER A 65 11.20 -2.09 -6.22
C SER A 65 12.19 -1.45 -7.19
N SER A 66 13.12 -0.63 -6.67
CA SER A 66 14.29 -0.13 -7.41
C SER A 66 15.59 -0.86 -7.02
N MET A 67 16.57 -0.93 -7.94
CA MET A 67 17.86 -1.58 -7.69
C MET A 67 18.83 -0.71 -6.87
N VAL A 68 18.65 0.62 -6.84
CA VAL A 68 19.54 1.57 -6.15
C VAL A 68 18.70 2.65 -5.48
N VAL A 69 18.83 2.79 -4.15
CA VAL A 69 18.06 3.71 -3.28
C VAL A 69 18.29 5.21 -3.59
N LEU A 70 19.11 5.55 -4.59
CA LEU A 70 19.55 6.92 -4.88
C LEU A 70 19.40 7.38 -6.34
N ASP A 71 18.81 6.59 -7.26
CA ASP A 71 18.57 7.08 -8.64
C ASP A 71 17.12 7.55 -8.90
N GLU A 72 16.12 6.92 -8.28
CA GLU A 72 14.70 7.27 -8.40
C GLU A 72 14.16 7.93 -7.12
N VAL A 73 14.57 9.17 -6.86
CA VAL A 73 13.89 10.06 -5.89
C VAL A 73 13.10 11.09 -6.72
N LEU A 74 11.93 11.55 -6.22
CA LEU A 74 11.03 12.55 -6.86
C LEU A 74 10.07 11.99 -7.92
N GLY A 75 9.17 11.06 -7.57
CA GLY A 75 8.07 10.65 -8.46
C GLY A 75 8.47 9.72 -9.62
N GLY A 76 9.77 9.50 -9.86
CA GLY A 76 10.30 8.63 -10.91
C GLY A 76 9.80 7.17 -10.86
N ARG A 77 9.40 6.67 -9.68
CA ARG A 77 8.78 5.32 -9.54
C ARG A 77 7.38 5.23 -10.18
N ALA A 78 6.60 6.30 -10.11
CA ALA A 78 5.31 6.37 -10.79
C ALA A 78 5.51 6.41 -12.31
N GLU A 79 6.52 7.16 -12.77
CA GLU A 79 6.91 7.21 -14.18
C GLU A 79 7.41 5.84 -14.67
N ARG A 80 8.27 5.15 -13.91
CA ARG A 80 8.74 3.80 -14.26
C ARG A 80 7.60 2.79 -14.43
N ALA A 81 6.63 2.77 -13.52
CA ALA A 81 5.48 1.87 -13.64
C ALA A 81 4.66 2.13 -14.91
N TYR A 82 4.46 3.41 -15.23
CA TYR A 82 3.81 3.85 -16.44
C TYR A 82 4.60 3.40 -17.69
N GLU A 83 5.91 3.61 -17.69
CA GLU A 83 6.80 3.25 -18.80
C GLU A 83 6.89 1.73 -19.00
N GLU A 84 7.11 0.95 -17.93
CA GLU A 84 7.27 -0.51 -17.98
C GLU A 84 6.08 -1.20 -18.67
N TYR A 85 4.85 -0.73 -18.42
CA TYR A 85 3.63 -1.34 -18.95
C TYR A 85 3.04 -0.67 -20.19
N SER A 86 3.60 0.47 -20.63
CA SER A 86 3.12 1.19 -21.83
C SER A 86 3.36 0.43 -23.15
N THR A 87 4.34 -0.47 -23.21
CA THR A 87 4.83 -1.26 -24.38
C THR A 87 4.82 -0.57 -25.75
N TYR A 88 6.02 -0.17 -26.21
CA TYR A 88 6.51 -0.30 -27.60
C TYR A 88 5.86 0.51 -28.75
N GLU A 89 5.92 1.84 -28.69
CA GLU A 89 6.23 2.62 -29.91
C GLU A 89 7.71 3.04 -29.94
N TRP A 90 8.27 3.38 -28.78
CA TRP A 90 9.61 3.97 -28.65
C TRP A 90 10.77 3.01 -28.95
N ALA A 91 10.68 1.75 -28.54
CA ALA A 91 11.76 0.76 -28.72
C ALA A 91 11.91 0.27 -30.17
N GLY A 92 11.07 0.72 -31.10
CA GLY A 92 11.24 0.56 -32.55
C GLY A 92 11.87 1.78 -33.25
N THR A 93 12.05 2.91 -32.54
CA THR A 93 12.54 4.15 -33.14
C THR A 93 14.07 4.19 -33.25
N MET A 94 14.54 4.94 -34.26
CA MET A 94 15.94 5.20 -34.57
C MET A 94 16.78 5.64 -33.35
N TYR A 95 16.16 6.27 -32.35
CA TYR A 95 16.79 6.76 -31.14
C TYR A 95 17.31 5.66 -30.20
N LYS A 96 16.65 4.49 -30.12
CA LYS A 96 17.18 3.35 -29.34
C LYS A 96 18.43 2.77 -29.99
N LYS A 97 18.42 2.64 -31.32
CA LYS A 97 19.61 2.23 -32.09
C LYS A 97 20.77 3.22 -31.95
N ILE A 98 20.48 4.51 -31.74
CA ILE A 98 21.48 5.56 -31.49
C ILE A 98 22.00 5.45 -30.04
N SER A 99 21.12 5.29 -29.04
CA SER A 99 21.53 5.11 -27.64
C SER A 99 22.42 3.87 -27.44
N ASP A 100 22.02 2.73 -28.02
CA ASP A 100 22.78 1.47 -28.00
C ASP A 100 24.13 1.58 -28.75
N LYS A 101 24.21 2.47 -29.74
CA LYS A 101 25.41 2.70 -30.57
C LYS A 101 26.41 3.69 -29.96
N PHE A 102 25.96 4.62 -29.13
CA PHE A 102 26.80 5.71 -28.60
C PHE A 102 27.10 5.61 -27.09
N GLY A 103 26.64 4.56 -26.41
CA GLY A 103 27.29 4.06 -25.18
C GLY A 103 27.39 5.07 -24.03
N TYR A 104 26.32 5.77 -23.69
CA TYR A 104 26.27 6.50 -22.42
C TYR A 104 26.10 5.51 -21.25
N GLY A 105 27.22 5.19 -20.56
CA GLY A 105 27.18 4.76 -19.15
C GLY A 105 27.85 3.43 -18.72
N LEU A 106 29.02 3.08 -19.27
CA LEU A 106 30.02 2.09 -18.77
C LEU A 106 29.72 0.57 -18.86
N SER A 107 30.81 -0.19 -18.98
CA SER A 107 30.99 -1.41 -19.80
C SER A 107 30.82 -2.77 -19.10
N GLU A 108 30.51 -2.82 -17.81
CA GLU A 108 30.42 -4.08 -17.05
C GLU A 108 28.98 -4.46 -16.64
N THR A 109 28.00 -3.57 -16.88
CA THR A 109 26.61 -3.76 -16.44
C THR A 109 25.60 -3.87 -17.58
N SER A 110 25.99 -3.89 -18.86
CA SER A 110 25.00 -3.82 -19.96
C SER A 110 24.48 -5.18 -20.44
N PHE A 111 25.27 -6.25 -20.41
CA PHE A 111 24.87 -7.51 -21.08
C PHE A 111 23.91 -8.39 -20.24
N LEU A 112 24.22 -8.61 -18.96
CA LEU A 112 23.35 -9.34 -18.02
C LEU A 112 22.11 -8.52 -17.64
N ARG A 113 22.27 -7.22 -17.42
CA ARG A 113 21.16 -6.30 -17.16
C ARG A 113 20.21 -6.26 -18.35
N ASN A 114 20.69 -6.09 -19.58
CA ASN A 114 19.81 -6.10 -20.74
C ASN A 114 19.17 -7.48 -20.95
N LYS A 115 19.85 -8.59 -20.65
CA LYS A 115 19.25 -9.95 -20.78
C LYS A 115 18.16 -10.21 -19.72
N ILE A 116 18.38 -9.78 -18.48
CA ILE A 116 17.41 -9.88 -17.37
C ILE A 116 16.25 -8.89 -17.57
N GLU A 117 16.55 -7.64 -17.94
CA GLU A 117 15.55 -6.61 -18.25
C GLU A 117 14.73 -6.99 -19.47
N THR A 118 15.32 -7.58 -20.52
CA THR A 118 14.55 -8.01 -21.71
C THR A 118 13.67 -9.22 -21.41
N GLY A 119 14.11 -10.15 -20.53
CA GLY A 119 13.28 -11.26 -20.05
C GLY A 119 12.12 -10.81 -19.16
N ALA A 120 12.39 -9.95 -18.18
CA ALA A 120 11.40 -9.41 -17.25
C ALA A 120 10.42 -8.42 -17.91
N ARG A 121 10.90 -7.54 -18.81
CA ARG A 121 10.06 -6.60 -19.58
C ARG A 121 9.19 -7.32 -20.63
N ASN A 122 9.62 -8.47 -21.14
CA ASN A 122 8.78 -9.31 -21.99
C ASN A 122 7.62 -10.00 -21.25
N ALA A 123 7.74 -10.20 -19.93
CA ALA A 123 6.67 -10.73 -19.07
C ALA A 123 5.70 -9.63 -18.58
N LYS A 124 6.19 -8.42 -18.31
CA LYS A 124 5.42 -7.24 -17.87
C LYS A 124 4.73 -6.48 -19.02
N LYS A 125 3.91 -7.17 -19.82
CA LYS A 125 3.07 -6.52 -20.84
C LYS A 125 1.70 -6.22 -20.26
N LEU A 126 1.11 -5.07 -20.58
CA LEU A 126 -0.28 -4.78 -20.21
C LEU A 126 -1.23 -5.87 -20.73
N ALA A 127 -0.92 -6.47 -21.89
CA ALA A 127 -1.64 -7.63 -22.42
C ALA A 127 -1.66 -8.84 -21.47
N THR A 128 -0.58 -9.07 -20.70
CA THR A 128 -0.51 -10.12 -19.69
C THR A 128 -1.41 -9.80 -18.49
N LEU A 129 -1.36 -8.54 -18.00
CA LEU A 129 -2.20 -8.10 -16.89
C LEU A 129 -3.69 -8.19 -17.23
N THR A 130 -4.02 -7.92 -18.49
CA THR A 130 -5.40 -7.85 -18.99
C THR A 130 -5.87 -9.12 -19.67
N HIS A 131 -5.04 -10.17 -19.69
CA HIS A 131 -5.40 -11.45 -20.31
C HIS A 131 -6.69 -12.01 -19.68
N GLY A 132 -7.65 -12.37 -20.53
CA GLY A 132 -8.97 -12.87 -20.13
C GLY A 132 -9.93 -11.81 -19.55
N MET A 133 -9.54 -10.54 -19.52
CA MET A 133 -10.39 -9.47 -18.99
C MET A 133 -11.18 -8.74 -20.10
N ASP A 134 -12.37 -8.30 -19.72
CA ASP A 134 -13.28 -7.47 -20.52
C ASP A 134 -13.42 -6.09 -19.85
N LYS A 135 -13.07 -5.02 -20.58
CA LYS A 135 -13.09 -3.62 -20.11
C LYS A 135 -14.44 -3.13 -19.58
N THR A 136 -15.54 -3.69 -20.09
CA THR A 136 -16.90 -3.28 -19.72
C THR A 136 -17.40 -3.99 -18.45
N ARG A 137 -16.77 -5.11 -18.09
CA ARG A 137 -17.22 -5.99 -16.99
C ARG A 137 -16.23 -6.08 -15.84
N HIS A 138 -14.94 -5.88 -16.10
CA HIS A 138 -13.87 -6.07 -15.13
C HIS A 138 -13.23 -4.75 -14.74
N SER A 139 -12.76 -4.68 -13.50
CA SER A 139 -12.04 -3.54 -12.96
C SER A 139 -10.74 -3.96 -12.29
N PHE A 140 -9.82 -3.03 -12.14
CA PHE A 140 -8.61 -3.20 -11.35
C PHE A 140 -8.78 -2.62 -9.94
N TYR A 141 -8.16 -3.32 -9.00
CA TYR A 141 -7.99 -2.92 -7.60
C TYR A 141 -6.50 -3.05 -7.29
N ILE A 142 -5.88 -2.03 -6.72
CA ILE A 142 -4.42 -1.98 -6.61
C ILE A 142 -4.03 -1.77 -5.15
N VAL A 143 -3.06 -2.53 -4.68
CA VAL A 143 -2.52 -2.46 -3.32
C VAL A 143 -1.01 -2.29 -3.45
N GLY A 144 -0.52 -1.10 -3.12
CA GLY A 144 0.91 -0.82 -3.02
C GLY A 144 1.36 -0.88 -1.57
N HIS A 145 2.60 -1.33 -1.34
CA HIS A 145 3.28 -1.21 -0.06
C HIS A 145 4.66 -0.54 -0.23
N SER A 146 5.04 0.33 0.70
CA SER A 146 6.34 1.01 0.68
C SER A 146 6.57 1.75 -0.64
N GLU A 147 7.69 1.51 -1.32
CA GLU A 147 7.98 2.05 -2.65
C GLU A 147 6.98 1.62 -3.73
N GLY A 148 6.34 0.46 -3.56
CA GLY A 148 5.31 -0.06 -4.46
C GLY A 148 4.07 0.83 -4.55
N CYS A 149 3.89 1.78 -3.62
CA CYS A 149 2.81 2.76 -3.65
C CYS A 149 2.94 3.76 -4.81
N ALA A 150 4.14 4.32 -5.04
CA ALA A 150 4.36 5.21 -6.18
C ALA A 150 4.18 4.45 -7.51
N TYR A 151 4.69 3.22 -7.56
CA TYR A 151 4.50 2.33 -8.72
C TYR A 151 3.01 2.03 -8.97
N ALA A 152 2.24 1.79 -7.91
CA ALA A 152 0.79 1.58 -7.99
C ALA A 152 0.06 2.79 -8.59
N ALA A 153 0.44 4.02 -8.20
CA ALA A 153 -0.14 5.23 -8.77
C ALA A 153 0.13 5.36 -10.27
N GLY A 154 1.37 5.11 -10.70
CA GLY A 154 1.77 5.13 -12.11
C GLY A 154 1.05 4.08 -12.98
N LEU A 155 0.98 2.83 -12.50
CA LEU A 155 0.26 1.76 -13.18
C LEU A 155 -1.24 2.06 -13.27
N ALA A 156 -1.84 2.59 -12.20
CA ALA A 156 -3.24 2.98 -12.20
C ALA A 156 -3.54 4.05 -13.25
N LYS A 157 -2.69 5.07 -13.36
CA LYS A 157 -2.78 6.12 -14.39
C LYS A 157 -2.75 5.52 -15.80
N LEU A 158 -1.78 4.66 -16.09
CA LEU A 158 -1.70 3.97 -17.38
C LEU A 158 -2.97 3.15 -17.69
N LEU A 159 -3.48 2.41 -16.71
CA LEU A 159 -4.68 1.59 -16.88
C LEU A 159 -5.89 2.46 -17.27
N LEU A 160 -6.09 3.58 -16.57
CA LEU A 160 -7.15 4.55 -16.90
C LEU A 160 -6.99 5.12 -18.31
N GLU A 161 -5.78 5.55 -18.68
CA GLU A 161 -5.48 6.08 -20.02
C GLU A 161 -5.72 5.06 -21.13
N LYS A 162 -5.47 3.78 -20.86
CA LYS A 162 -5.78 2.68 -21.79
C LYS A 162 -7.26 2.25 -21.75
N GLY A 163 -8.11 2.99 -21.05
CA GLY A 163 -9.56 2.78 -21.00
C GLY A 163 -9.99 1.60 -20.11
N TRP A 164 -9.14 1.17 -19.18
CA TRP A 164 -9.53 0.22 -18.15
C TRP A 164 -10.09 0.95 -16.93
N LYS A 165 -11.07 0.34 -16.27
CA LYS A 165 -11.59 0.85 -15.01
C LYS A 165 -10.65 0.47 -13.86
N VAL A 166 -10.19 1.47 -13.11
CA VAL A 166 -9.53 1.29 -11.81
C VAL A 166 -10.50 1.75 -10.74
N THR A 167 -10.90 0.85 -9.84
CA THR A 167 -11.98 1.14 -8.86
C THR A 167 -11.42 1.60 -7.51
N PHE A 168 -10.29 1.03 -7.09
CA PHE A 168 -9.75 1.29 -5.76
C PHE A 168 -8.22 1.16 -5.74
N ILE A 169 -7.55 2.06 -5.04
CA ILE A 169 -6.12 1.97 -4.73
C ILE A 169 -5.90 2.02 -3.21
N ILE A 170 -5.02 1.19 -2.69
CA ILE A 170 -4.60 1.18 -1.29
C ILE A 170 -3.10 1.41 -1.24
N TYR A 171 -2.67 2.39 -0.46
CA TYR A 171 -1.28 2.73 -0.20
C TYR A 171 -0.93 2.37 1.25
N LEU A 172 -0.12 1.31 1.43
CA LEU A 172 0.28 0.81 2.73
C LEU A 172 1.69 1.26 3.05
N SER A 173 1.89 1.95 4.18
CA SER A 173 3.21 2.45 4.59
C SER A 173 3.96 3.08 3.41
N SER A 174 3.36 4.05 2.72
CA SER A 174 3.89 4.59 1.47
C SER A 174 5.22 5.31 1.66
N PHE A 175 6.27 4.83 1.02
CA PHE A 175 7.53 5.55 0.88
C PHE A 175 7.39 6.63 -0.19
N ASP A 176 8.11 7.75 -0.03
CA ASP A 176 8.15 8.87 -1.00
C ASP A 176 6.77 9.48 -1.35
N SER A 177 5.81 9.36 -0.44
CA SER A 177 4.41 9.74 -0.64
C SER A 177 4.21 11.22 -0.98
N GLY A 178 5.08 12.11 -0.50
CA GLY A 178 5.03 13.53 -0.86
C GLY A 178 5.36 13.85 -2.33
N ASN A 179 5.80 12.87 -3.12
CA ASN A 179 6.33 13.09 -4.48
C ASN A 179 5.49 12.45 -5.60
N PHE A 180 4.31 11.93 -5.30
CA PHE A 180 3.38 11.45 -6.33
C PHE A 180 1.92 11.69 -5.94
N ASP A 181 1.07 11.78 -6.96
CA ASP A 181 -0.38 11.87 -6.80
C ASP A 181 -1.05 10.53 -7.08
N SER A 182 -2.09 10.22 -6.32
CA SER A 182 -3.06 9.21 -6.71
C SER A 182 -3.89 9.73 -7.89
N PRO A 183 -4.20 8.88 -8.90
CA PRO A 183 -5.05 9.28 -10.02
C PRO A 183 -6.39 9.86 -9.57
N GLN A 184 -6.75 11.01 -10.13
CA GLN A 184 -8.01 11.68 -9.83
C GLN A 184 -9.21 10.83 -10.23
N GLY A 185 -10.28 10.89 -9.43
CA GLY A 185 -11.52 10.14 -9.69
C GLY A 185 -11.46 8.64 -9.35
N VAL A 186 -10.33 8.13 -8.85
CA VAL A 186 -10.22 6.78 -8.29
C VAL A 186 -10.29 6.84 -6.76
N ARG A 187 -11.06 5.95 -6.15
CA ARG A 187 -11.10 5.85 -4.68
C ARG A 187 -9.73 5.36 -4.19
N ALA A 188 -9.14 6.09 -3.26
CA ALA A 188 -7.83 5.73 -2.74
C ALA A 188 -7.77 5.93 -1.23
N TYR A 189 -7.25 4.92 -0.53
CA TYR A 189 -6.94 4.97 0.91
C TYR A 189 -5.44 4.85 1.13
N GLN A 190 -4.93 5.55 2.13
CA GLN A 190 -3.59 5.38 2.65
C GLN A 190 -3.68 5.01 4.13
N LEU A 191 -2.91 3.99 4.51
CA LEU A 191 -2.80 3.54 5.89
C LEU A 191 -1.33 3.30 6.26
N GLY A 192 -0.90 3.90 7.36
CA GLY A 192 0.36 3.60 8.03
C GLY A 192 0.14 3.27 9.50
N TYR A 193 1.21 2.91 10.20
CA TYR A 193 1.19 2.65 11.64
C TYR A 193 2.09 3.60 12.41
N THR A 194 1.74 3.81 13.68
CA THR A 194 2.60 4.44 14.69
C THR A 194 2.66 3.57 15.92
N GLY A 195 3.85 3.49 16.49
CA GLY A 195 4.13 2.81 17.74
C GLY A 195 3.92 3.70 18.96
N LYS A 196 4.33 3.18 20.13
CA LYS A 196 4.30 3.91 21.41
C LYS A 196 5.38 4.98 21.48
N ALA A 197 6.56 4.69 20.93
CA ALA A 197 7.74 5.54 21.02
C ALA A 197 8.03 6.32 19.73
N SER A 198 7.69 5.78 18.56
CA SER A 198 7.95 6.44 17.27
C SER A 198 6.87 6.14 16.21
N GLY A 199 6.87 6.92 15.12
CA GLY A 199 6.15 6.61 13.89
C GLY A 199 6.96 5.72 12.95
N ASP A 200 6.41 5.43 11.76
CA ASP A 200 7.09 4.65 10.73
C ASP A 200 8.29 5.43 10.22
N TRP A 201 9.48 5.03 10.65
CA TRP A 201 10.73 5.73 10.36
C TRP A 201 11.06 5.72 8.87
N ALA A 202 10.61 4.70 8.12
CA ALA A 202 10.96 4.56 6.72
C ALA A 202 10.19 5.59 5.88
N THR A 203 8.94 5.86 6.27
CA THR A 203 8.01 6.70 5.49
C THR A 203 7.78 8.07 6.12
N ASN A 204 8.18 8.22 7.38
CA ASN A 204 7.78 9.30 8.28
C ASN A 204 6.25 9.47 8.38
N ASN A 205 5.47 8.45 7.98
CA ASN A 205 4.03 8.52 7.78
C ASN A 205 3.57 9.72 6.93
N ASN A 206 4.39 10.15 5.96
CA ASN A 206 4.03 11.27 5.11
C ASN A 206 2.78 10.94 4.27
N PRO A 207 1.84 11.88 4.09
CA PRO A 207 0.69 11.68 3.22
C PRO A 207 1.10 11.62 1.74
N VAL A 208 0.39 10.85 0.93
CA VAL A 208 0.42 10.95 -0.53
C VAL A 208 -0.01 12.36 -0.91
N HIS A 209 0.71 13.01 -1.83
CA HIS A 209 0.55 14.43 -2.14
C HIS A 209 -0.90 14.83 -2.45
N GLY A 210 -1.60 14.03 -3.25
CA GLY A 210 -2.97 14.31 -3.65
C GLY A 210 -3.75 13.09 -4.13
N GLY A 211 -5.07 13.27 -4.26
CA GLY A 211 -5.98 12.25 -4.83
C GLY A 211 -6.33 11.08 -3.92
N VAL A 212 -6.03 11.17 -2.61
CA VAL A 212 -6.37 10.14 -1.62
C VAL A 212 -7.54 10.61 -0.74
N GLU A 213 -8.60 9.81 -0.69
CA GLU A 213 -9.87 10.13 0.02
C GLU A 213 -9.69 10.04 1.54
N ARG A 214 -8.97 9.01 2.00
CA ARG A 214 -8.75 8.73 3.41
C ARG A 214 -7.29 8.40 3.65
N ILE A 215 -6.63 9.22 4.45
CA ILE A 215 -5.27 9.02 4.91
C ILE A 215 -5.35 8.84 6.43
N ALA A 216 -4.84 7.72 6.94
CA ALA A 216 -4.86 7.44 8.36
C ALA A 216 -3.56 6.83 8.86
N ILE A 217 -3.28 7.06 10.14
CA ILE A 217 -2.23 6.39 10.88
C ILE A 217 -2.90 5.68 12.05
N ALA A 218 -2.80 4.35 12.08
CA ALA A 218 -3.30 3.56 13.20
C ALA A 218 -2.20 3.32 14.25
N TYR A 219 -2.59 3.37 15.52
CA TYR A 219 -1.73 3.06 16.64
C TYR A 219 -1.69 1.56 16.89
N LYS A 220 -0.50 1.01 17.10
CA LYS A 220 -0.28 -0.37 17.55
C LYS A 220 0.88 -0.38 18.56
N ASP A 221 0.72 -1.12 19.66
CA ASP A 221 1.82 -1.29 20.62
C ASP A 221 2.69 -2.46 20.17
N PHE A 222 3.92 -2.16 19.72
CA PHE A 222 4.90 -3.17 19.33
C PHE A 222 5.81 -3.58 20.50
N GLY A 223 5.61 -3.06 21.71
CA GLY A 223 6.36 -3.45 22.90
C GLY A 223 7.63 -2.63 23.17
N GLY A 224 7.90 -1.56 22.39
CA GLY A 224 8.96 -0.59 22.67
C GLY A 224 9.68 -0.06 21.43
N LEU A 225 10.61 0.88 21.63
CA LEU A 225 11.30 1.62 20.55
C LEU A 225 11.97 0.72 19.50
N VAL A 226 12.62 -0.36 19.91
CA VAL A 226 13.27 -1.29 18.97
C VAL A 226 12.22 -1.96 18.09
N ASN A 227 11.18 -2.55 18.68
CA ASN A 227 10.15 -3.23 17.89
C ASN A 227 9.33 -2.26 17.03
N ASP A 228 9.06 -1.06 17.54
CA ASP A 228 8.48 0.04 16.78
C ASP A 228 9.31 0.25 15.49
N LEU A 229 10.62 0.48 15.62
CA LEU A 229 11.50 0.70 14.47
C LEU A 229 11.57 -0.51 13.52
N PHE A 230 11.69 -1.73 14.03
CA PHE A 230 11.99 -2.89 13.18
C PHE A 230 10.76 -3.62 12.63
N THR A 231 9.56 -3.36 13.15
CA THR A 231 8.35 -4.16 12.80
C THR A 231 7.28 -3.35 12.10
N MET A 232 7.07 -2.09 12.49
CA MET A 232 5.84 -1.39 12.11
C MET A 232 5.68 -1.18 10.60
N HIS A 233 6.78 -0.95 9.89
CA HIS A 233 6.75 -0.74 8.44
C HIS A 233 6.30 -2.02 7.71
N GLY A 234 6.81 -3.17 8.14
CA GLY A 234 6.47 -4.49 7.60
C GLY A 234 5.17 -5.08 8.16
N ASP A 235 4.57 -4.49 9.19
CA ASP A 235 3.32 -5.00 9.78
C ASP A 235 2.11 -4.72 8.87
N THR A 236 2.13 -3.64 8.09
CA THR A 236 1.04 -3.28 7.17
C THR A 236 0.89 -4.25 5.98
N LYS A 237 1.82 -5.17 5.75
CA LYS A 237 1.68 -6.27 4.77
C LYS A 237 1.14 -7.58 5.37
N GLY A 238 0.78 -7.59 6.66
CA GLY A 238 0.08 -8.68 7.33
C GLY A 238 -1.44 -8.61 7.14
N SER A 239 -2.15 -9.73 7.33
CA SER A 239 -3.61 -9.78 7.12
C SER A 239 -4.41 -8.83 8.01
N ASP A 240 -3.90 -8.47 9.18
CA ASP A 240 -4.61 -7.59 10.13
C ASP A 240 -4.81 -6.17 9.59
N VAL A 241 -4.03 -5.76 8.58
CA VAL A 241 -4.20 -4.47 7.90
C VAL A 241 -5.60 -4.32 7.32
N TRP A 242 -6.23 -5.42 6.90
CA TRP A 242 -7.56 -5.41 6.31
C TRP A 242 -8.65 -5.04 7.32
N ASN A 243 -8.47 -5.37 8.60
CA ASN A 243 -9.36 -4.93 9.67
C ASN A 243 -9.27 -3.41 9.87
N ALA A 244 -8.05 -2.87 9.87
CA ALA A 244 -7.81 -1.44 9.94
C ALA A 244 -8.36 -0.69 8.73
N LEU A 245 -8.23 -1.23 7.52
CA LEU A 245 -8.82 -0.66 6.32
C LEU A 245 -10.36 -0.71 6.35
N ALA A 246 -10.94 -1.79 6.87
CA ALA A 246 -12.39 -1.91 7.04
C ALA A 246 -12.92 -0.87 8.03
N ASP A 247 -12.24 -0.69 9.16
CA ASP A 247 -12.57 0.34 10.14
C ASP A 247 -12.36 1.75 9.57
N LEU A 248 -11.32 1.97 8.76
CA LEU A 248 -11.07 3.26 8.10
C LEU A 248 -12.22 3.65 7.16
N ARG A 249 -12.89 2.67 6.53
CA ARG A 249 -14.05 2.89 5.66
C ARG A 249 -15.24 3.45 6.44
N THR A 250 -15.44 3.01 7.67
CA THR A 250 -16.59 3.37 8.52
C THR A 250 -16.26 4.42 9.57
N LEU A 251 -14.99 4.76 9.76
CA LEU A 251 -14.51 5.71 10.76
C LEU A 251 -15.31 7.01 10.76
N MET A 252 -15.84 7.32 11.94
CA MET A 252 -16.50 8.59 12.26
C MET A 252 -15.74 9.28 13.39
N ILE A 253 -15.62 10.60 13.29
CA ILE A 253 -14.91 11.42 14.27
C ILE A 253 -15.91 12.22 15.09
N LYS A 254 -15.73 12.23 16.41
CA LYS A 254 -16.37 13.18 17.33
C LYS A 254 -15.39 14.30 17.65
N THR A 255 -15.90 15.52 17.71
CA THR A 255 -15.17 16.70 18.15
C THR A 255 -15.64 17.10 19.55
N GLY A 256 -14.74 17.65 20.36
CA GLY A 256 -15.09 18.22 21.66
C GLY A 256 -14.19 19.37 22.03
N ARG A 257 -14.50 20.03 23.14
CA ARG A 257 -13.72 21.15 23.67
C ARG A 257 -13.71 21.09 25.20
N ASP A 258 -12.52 20.98 25.77
CA ASP A 258 -12.31 21.02 27.22
C ASP A 258 -11.35 22.15 27.56
N TYR A 259 -11.74 23.01 28.52
CA TYR A 259 -10.91 24.13 29.00
C TYR A 259 -10.30 25.00 27.88
N GLY A 260 -11.05 25.19 26.78
CA GLY A 260 -10.63 25.98 25.62
C GLY A 260 -9.86 25.20 24.53
N TYR A 261 -9.39 23.98 24.81
CA TYR A 261 -8.71 23.12 23.85
C TYR A 261 -9.70 22.26 23.07
N SER A 262 -9.68 22.35 21.74
CA SER A 262 -10.45 21.46 20.88
C SER A 262 -9.73 20.11 20.71
N TRP A 263 -10.48 19.03 20.79
CA TRP A 263 -9.99 17.69 20.51
C TRP A 263 -10.87 16.98 19.48
N GLN A 264 -10.29 15.97 18.84
CA GLN A 264 -10.97 15.06 17.93
C GLN A 264 -10.66 13.63 18.33
N SER A 265 -11.65 12.75 18.34
CA SER A 265 -11.46 11.34 18.67
C SER A 265 -12.38 10.47 17.83
N GLN A 266 -12.02 9.20 17.63
CA GLN A 266 -12.88 8.27 16.91
C GLN A 266 -14.12 7.90 17.73
N ILE A 267 -15.23 7.62 17.06
CA ILE A 267 -16.43 7.07 17.68
C ILE A 267 -16.27 5.54 17.75
N PRO A 268 -16.31 4.89 18.93
CA PRO A 268 -16.02 3.45 19.05
C PRO A 268 -16.84 2.54 18.14
N GLN A 269 -18.14 2.81 17.98
CA GLN A 269 -19.03 2.01 17.16
C GLN A 269 -18.72 2.11 15.65
N SER A 270 -17.93 3.11 15.25
CA SER A 270 -17.53 3.31 13.85
C SER A 270 -16.32 2.45 13.45
N THR A 271 -15.68 1.78 14.40
CA THR A 271 -14.49 0.93 14.21
C THR A 271 -14.74 -0.45 14.85
N PRO A 272 -15.54 -1.32 14.21
CA PRO A 272 -15.95 -2.61 14.78
C PRO A 272 -14.80 -3.59 15.00
N ASN A 273 -13.66 -3.44 14.31
CA ASN A 273 -12.46 -4.24 14.57
C ASN A 273 -11.54 -3.59 15.62
N HIS A 274 -12.02 -2.56 16.32
CA HIS A 274 -11.33 -1.85 17.40
C HIS A 274 -9.98 -1.24 16.98
N THR A 275 -9.82 -0.91 15.70
CA THR A 275 -8.62 -0.20 15.23
C THR A 275 -8.52 1.16 15.91
N VAL A 276 -7.38 1.43 16.55
CA VAL A 276 -7.11 2.71 17.19
C VAL A 276 -6.45 3.64 16.16
N PHE A 277 -7.10 4.72 15.75
CA PHE A 277 -6.54 5.71 14.84
C PHE A 277 -5.90 6.87 15.61
N ALA A 278 -4.61 7.12 15.37
CA ALA A 278 -3.87 8.24 15.95
C ALA A 278 -3.95 9.51 15.09
N TRP A 279 -4.22 9.36 13.79
CA TRP A 279 -4.30 10.46 12.84
C TRP A 279 -5.25 10.12 11.70
N TYR A 280 -5.99 11.11 11.22
CA TYR A 280 -6.90 11.00 10.08
C TYR A 280 -7.01 12.33 9.32
N ASN A 281 -6.80 12.30 7.99
CA ASN A 281 -6.98 13.42 7.05
C ASN A 281 -6.47 14.78 7.57
N GLY A 282 -5.20 14.85 7.93
CA GLY A 282 -4.56 16.10 8.41
C GLY A 282 -4.62 16.28 9.92
N THR A 283 -5.46 15.52 10.62
CA THR A 283 -5.77 15.80 12.03
C THR A 283 -5.29 14.68 12.95
N LYS A 284 -4.59 15.08 14.01
CA LYS A 284 -4.23 14.18 15.10
C LYS A 284 -5.46 13.90 15.96
N LEU A 285 -5.69 12.62 16.25
CA LEU A 285 -6.80 12.16 17.08
C LEU A 285 -6.32 11.92 18.52
N ASP A 286 -7.20 12.14 19.49
CA ASP A 286 -7.00 11.73 20.89
C ASP A 286 -7.30 10.24 21.04
N TYR A 287 -6.37 9.44 20.53
CA TYR A 287 -6.41 7.99 20.58
C TYR A 287 -6.17 7.45 21.99
N LYS A 288 -5.53 8.22 22.88
CA LYS A 288 -5.32 7.83 24.28
C LYS A 288 -6.62 7.89 25.07
N GLN A 289 -7.40 8.95 24.88
CA GLN A 289 -8.75 9.04 25.43
C GLN A 289 -9.62 7.89 24.91
N TYR A 290 -9.57 7.61 23.60
CA TYR A 290 -10.29 6.47 23.02
C TYR A 290 -9.93 5.14 23.70
N MET A 291 -8.63 4.82 23.82
CA MET A 291 -8.18 3.60 24.50
C MET A 291 -8.62 3.55 25.98
N ALA A 292 -8.58 4.68 26.69
CA ALA A 292 -9.05 4.75 28.08
C ALA A 292 -10.56 4.49 28.19
N GLU A 293 -11.37 5.07 27.29
CA GLU A 293 -12.81 4.84 27.21
C GLU A 293 -13.12 3.36 26.95
N GLU A 294 -12.47 2.73 25.98
CA GLU A 294 -12.69 1.32 25.66
C GLU A 294 -12.23 0.37 26.79
N ASN A 295 -11.07 0.61 27.40
CA ASN A 295 -10.59 -0.17 28.54
C ASN A 295 -11.53 -0.07 29.75
N SER A 296 -12.11 1.11 29.99
CA SER A 296 -13.06 1.31 31.09
C SER A 296 -14.33 0.46 30.94
N LYS A 297 -14.82 0.27 29.70
CA LYS A 297 -16.00 -0.55 29.40
C LYS A 297 -15.74 -2.04 29.64
N ILE A 298 -14.55 -2.51 29.25
CA ILE A 298 -14.11 -3.91 29.50
C ILE A 298 -14.04 -4.17 31.01
N ASN A 299 -13.45 -3.25 31.77
CA ASN A 299 -13.34 -3.38 33.23
C ASN A 299 -14.72 -3.35 33.92
N GLN A 300 -15.64 -2.50 33.47
CA GLN A 300 -17.02 -2.48 33.99
C GLN A 300 -17.79 -3.76 33.65
N PHE A 301 -17.59 -4.34 32.47
CA PHE A 301 -18.19 -5.63 32.10
C PHE A 301 -17.66 -6.76 32.99
N ASN A 302 -16.35 -6.81 33.22
CA ASN A 302 -15.71 -7.81 34.08
C ASN A 302 -16.11 -7.67 35.56
N TYR A 303 -16.27 -6.44 36.05
CA TYR A 303 -16.77 -6.21 37.41
C TYR A 303 -18.20 -6.72 37.59
N LYS A 304 -19.08 -6.47 36.61
CA LYS A 304 -20.48 -6.93 36.63
C LYS A 304 -20.62 -8.45 36.46
N SER A 305 -19.70 -9.11 35.75
CA SER A 305 -19.71 -10.57 35.62
C SER A 305 -19.17 -11.27 36.87
N GLN A 306 -18.23 -10.66 37.59
CA GLN A 306 -17.68 -11.20 38.84
C GLN A 306 -18.59 -10.99 40.06
N HIS A 307 -19.50 -10.01 40.03
CA HIS A 307 -20.43 -9.72 41.14
C HIS A 307 -21.88 -10.13 40.83
N LYS A 308 -22.08 -11.02 39.85
CA LYS A 308 -23.33 -11.77 39.67
C LYS A 308 -23.21 -13.15 40.32
N TYR A 309 -23.15 -13.20 41.65
CA TYR A 309 -23.45 -14.36 42.48
C TYR A 309 -24.06 -13.87 43.79
#